data_AF-A0A9P4IPH5-F1
#
_entry.id   AF-A0A9P4IPH5-F1
#
_cell.length_a   1.000
_cell.length_b   1.000
_cell.length_c   1.000
_cell.angle_alpha   90.00
_cell.angle_beta   90.00
_cell.angle_gamma   90.00
#
_symmetry.space_group_name_H-M   'P 1'
#
loop_
_entity.id
_entity.type
_entity.pdbx_description
1 polymer ?
#
loop_
_entity_poly.entity_id
_entity_poly.type
_entity_poly.pdbx_seq_one_letter_code
_entity_poly.pdbx_strand_id
1 'polypeptide(L)' 'MFARYKEQEHVQALEQLLDGRGELEKFERSQLGSLCPDTAEEAKTLVPSLEGKISDDDLQELLDEMMRLRNFVQ' A
#
# COMPACT_ATOMS: atom_id res chain seq x y z
N MET A 1 17.33 7.62 -6.26
CA MET A 1 16.60 6.95 -5.16
C MET A 1 15.16 6.79 -5.60
N PHE A 2 14.60 5.58 -5.58
CA PHE A 2 13.25 5.27 -6.10
C PHE A 2 12.14 5.47 -5.04
N ALA A 3 12.34 6.40 -4.10
CA ALA A 3 11.39 6.65 -3.03
C ALA A 3 10.10 7.24 -3.61
N ARG A 4 8.98 6.55 -3.37
CA ARG A 4 7.63 6.97 -3.81
C ARG A 4 7.05 8.08 -2.94
N TYR A 5 7.45 8.09 -1.66
CA TYR A 5 7.10 9.12 -0.68
C TYR A 5 8.38 9.87 -0.31
N LYS A 6 8.37 11.20 -0.46
CA LYS A 6 9.55 12.06 -0.24
C LYS A 6 9.51 12.78 1.11
N GLU A 7 8.31 13.10 1.58
CA GLU A 7 8.08 13.79 2.85
C GLU A 7 7.91 12.80 4.00
N GLN A 8 8.56 13.08 5.12
CA GLN A 8 8.52 12.20 6.30
C GLN A 8 7.10 12.03 6.85
N GLU A 9 6.28 13.08 6.81
CA GLU A 9 4.88 13.04 7.24
C GLU A 9 4.07 12.03 6.41
N HIS A 10 4.31 11.96 5.10
CA HIS A 10 3.58 11.04 4.22
C HIS A 10 4.02 9.60 4.45
N VAL A 11 5.30 9.38 4.78
CA VAL A 11 5.80 8.05 5.18
C VAL A 11 5.13 7.60 6.48
N GLN A 12 5.02 8.49 7.48
CA GLN A 12 4.35 8.16 8.74
C GLN A 12 2.86 7.88 8.56
N ALA A 13 2.16 8.65 7.73
CA ALA A 13 0.76 8.40 7.41
C ALA A 13 0.56 7.06 6.69
N LEU A 14 1.45 6.73 5.75
CA LEU A 14 1.46 5.44 5.07
C LEU A 14 1.69 4.28 6.04
N GLU A 15 2.65 4.40 6.96
CA GLU A 15 2.92 3.38 7.99
C GLU A 15 1.69 3.15 8.88
N GLN A 16 1.05 4.22 9.34
CA GLN A 16 -0.18 4.12 10.16
C GLN A 16 -1.32 3.44 9.40
N LEU A 17 -1.52 3.80 8.13
CA LEU A 17 -2.54 3.17 7.28
C LEU A 17 -2.29 1.66 7.12
N LEU A 18 -1.05 1.28 6.81
CA LEU A 18 -0.68 -0.12 6.59
C LEU A 18 -0.71 -0.92 7.89
N ASP A 19 -0.28 -0.36 9.01
CA ASP A 19 -0.31 -1.03 10.32
C ASP A 19 -1.73 -1.31 10.83
N GLY A 20 -2.73 -0.57 10.32
CA GLY A 20 -4.15 -0.86 10.55
C GLY A 20 -4.65 -2.16 9.91
N ARG A 21 -3.90 -2.73 8.96
CA ARG A 21 -4.24 -3.98 8.24
C ARG A 21 -3.62 -5.19 8.94
N GLY A 22 -4.22 -5.61 10.04
CA GLY A 22 -3.74 -6.72 10.89
C GLY A 22 -3.73 -8.09 10.19
N GLU A 23 -4.47 -8.23 9.09
CA GLU A 23 -4.48 -9.38 8.19
C GLU A 23 -3.22 -9.48 7.31
N LEU A 24 -2.45 -8.39 7.18
CA LEU A 24 -1.26 -8.31 6.36
C LEU A 24 0.03 -8.48 7.17
N GLU A 25 0.91 -9.34 6.66
CA GLU A 25 2.24 -9.52 7.24
C GLU A 25 3.12 -8.29 7.00
N LYS A 26 4.14 -8.10 7.83
CA LYS A 26 5.06 -6.95 7.70
C LYS A 26 5.69 -6.87 6.31
N PHE A 27 5.99 -8.02 5.70
CA PHE A 27 6.52 -8.09 4.34
C PHE A 27 5.54 -7.52 3.30
N GLU A 28 4.27 -7.90 3.39
CA GLU A 28 3.22 -7.48 2.45
C GLU A 28 2.98 -5.98 2.53
N ARG A 29 2.85 -5.45 3.74
CA ARG A 29 2.76 -4.00 3.99
C ARG A 29 3.95 -3.25 3.36
N SER A 30 5.16 -3.77 3.57
CA SER A 30 6.38 -3.18 3.03
C SER A 30 6.43 -3.19 1.49
N GLN A 31 5.95 -4.28 0.86
CA GLN A 31 5.87 -4.40 -0.59
C GLN A 31 4.85 -3.43 -1.19
N LEU A 32 3.65 -3.36 -0.62
CA LEU A 32 2.59 -2.43 -1.05
C LEU A 32 3.10 -0.97 -1.02
N GLY A 33 3.70 -0.55 0.09
CA GLY A 33 4.24 0.81 0.24
C GLY A 33 5.38 1.13 -0.73
N SER A 34 6.20 0.13 -1.10
CA SER A 34 7.35 0.33 -1.99
C SER A 34 7.00 0.29 -3.47
N LEU A 35 6.16 -0.69 -3.87
CA LEU A 35 5.79 -0.93 -5.25
C LEU A 35 4.72 0.04 -5.74
N CYS A 36 3.78 0.43 -4.87
CA CYS A 36 2.64 1.29 -5.18
C CYS A 36 1.85 0.81 -6.43
N PRO A 37 1.29 -0.42 -6.41
CA PRO A 37 0.45 -0.90 -7.50
C PRO A 37 -0.82 -0.05 -7.62
N ASP A 38 -1.33 0.09 -8.84
CA ASP A 38 -2.52 0.89 -9.14
C ASP A 38 -3.81 0.08 -8.99
N THR A 39 -3.74 -1.26 -9.09
CA THR A 39 -4.90 -2.16 -9.02
C THR A 39 -4.68 -3.33 -8.07
N ALA A 40 -5.79 -3.87 -7.53
CA ALA A 40 -5.75 -5.10 -6.72
C ALA A 40 -5.18 -6.30 -7.51
N GLU A 41 -5.50 -6.42 -8.80
CA GLU A 41 -4.95 -7.45 -9.70
C GLU A 41 -3.42 -7.33 -9.82
N GLU A 42 -2.90 -6.12 -10.05
CA GLU A 42 -1.46 -5.86 -10.10
C GLU A 42 -0.81 -6.17 -8.75
N ALA A 43 -1.41 -5.72 -7.65
CA ALA A 43 -0.89 -5.95 -6.30
C ALA A 43 -0.73 -7.44 -5.99
N LYS A 44 -1.73 -8.25 -6.32
CA LYS A 44 -1.70 -9.71 -6.14
C LYS A 44 -0.74 -10.40 -7.11
N THR A 45 -0.61 -9.88 -8.33
CA THR A 45 0.39 -10.36 -9.29
C THR A 45 1.82 -10.14 -8.79
N LEU A 46 2.10 -8.96 -8.22
CA LEU A 46 3.42 -8.59 -7.71
C LEU A 46 3.72 -9.19 -6.33
N VAL A 47 2.68 -9.35 -5.49
CA VAL A 47 2.76 -9.88 -4.13
C VAL A 47 1.76 -11.02 -3.95
N PRO A 48 2.06 -12.23 -4.47
CA PRO A 48 1.09 -13.34 -4.49
C PRO A 48 0.64 -13.83 -3.10
N SER A 49 1.37 -13.48 -2.04
CA SER A 49 1.00 -13.86 -0.67
C SER A 49 -0.23 -13.10 -0.14
N LEU A 50 -0.68 -12.06 -0.83
CA LEU A 50 -1.94 -11.34 -0.55
C LEU A 50 -3.19 -12.17 -0.89
N GLU A 51 -3.04 -13.19 -1.73
CA GLU A 51 -4.16 -14.03 -2.16
C GLU A 51 -4.85 -14.71 -0.97
N GLY A 52 -6.16 -14.54 -0.88
CA GLY A 52 -6.98 -15.09 0.21
C GLY A 52 -6.84 -14.38 1.57
N LYS A 53 -6.03 -13.32 1.69
CA LYS A 53 -5.90 -12.53 2.93
C LYS A 53 -6.78 -11.29 2.97
N ILE A 54 -6.94 -10.64 1.83
CA ILE A 54 -7.72 -9.41 1.66
C ILE A 54 -8.57 -9.54 0.39
N SER A 55 -9.78 -8.97 0.41
CA SER A 55 -10.65 -8.96 -0.78
C SER A 55 -10.11 -7.97 -1.82
N ASP A 56 -10.49 -8.14 -3.09
CA ASP A 56 -10.07 -7.22 -4.14
C ASP A 56 -10.62 -5.81 -3.91
N ASP A 57 -11.84 -5.69 -3.38
CA ASP A 57 -12.47 -4.40 -3.06
C ASP A 57 -11.75 -3.70 -1.91
N ASP A 58 -11.46 -4.41 -0.81
CA ASP A 58 -10.73 -3.83 0.34
C ASP A 58 -9.28 -3.47 -0.02
N LEU A 59 -8.65 -4.29 -0.87
CA LEU A 59 -7.30 -4.03 -1.36
C LEU A 59 -7.29 -2.81 -2.29
N GLN A 60 -8.27 -2.68 -3.19
CA GLN A 60 -8.38 -1.50 -4.04
C GLN A 60 -8.61 -0.23 -3.22
N GLU A 61 -9.48 -0.27 -2.21
CA GLU A 61 -9.71 0.88 -1.32
C GLU A 61 -8.42 1.30 -0.59
N LEU A 62 -7.65 0.33 -0.09
CA LEU A 62 -6.34 0.58 0.51
C LEU A 62 -5.36 1.25 -0.47
N LEU A 63 -5.26 0.73 -1.70
CA LEU A 63 -4.37 1.29 -2.73
C LEU A 63 -4.76 2.71 -3.12
N ASP A 64 -6.05 2.98 -3.24
CA ASP A 64 -6.57 4.32 -3.53
C ASP A 64 -6.23 5.31 -2.41
N GLU A 65 -6.32 4.89 -1.15
CA GLU A 65 -5.95 5.71 0.00
C GLU A 65 -4.43 5.98 0.04
N MET A 66 -3.60 4.97 -0.20
CA MET A 66 -2.16 5.12 -0.36
C MET A 66 -1.82 6.11 -1.50
N MET A 67 -2.53 6.02 -2.63
CA MET A 67 -2.33 6.91 -3.76
C MET A 67 -2.69 8.37 -3.42
N ARG A 68 -3.75 8.60 -2.62
CA ARG A 68 -4.10 9.94 -2.12
C ARG A 68 -2.97 10.51 -1.26
N LEU A 69 -2.42 9.75 -0.32
CA LEU A 69 -1.27 10.15 0.51
C LEU A 69 -0.05 10.54 -0.32
N ARG A 70 0.18 9.83 -1.43
CA ARG A 70 1.26 10.15 -2.38
C ARG A 70 1.02 11.48 -3.12
N ASN A 71 -0.23 11.75 -3.50
CA ASN A 71 -0.59 12.87 -4.37
C ASN A 71 -0.87 14.20 -3.63
N PHE A 72 -0.78 14.26 -2.29
CA PHE A 72 -0.81 15.51 -1.50
C PHE A 72 0.40 16.45 -1.75
N VAL A 73 1.02 16.38 -2.92
CA VAL A 73 2.07 17.30 -3.36
C VAL A 73 1.40 18.62 -3.81
N GLN A 74 1.32 19.59 -2.90
CA GLN A 74 1.23 21.01 -3.24
C GLN A 74 2.55 21.69 -2.90
#